data_AF-A0A357ACU2-F1
#
_entry.id   AF-A0A357ACU2-F1
#
_cell.length_a   1.000
_cell.length_b   1.000
_cell.length_c   1.000
_cell.angle_alpha   90.00
_cell.angle_beta   90.00
_cell.angle_gamma   90.00
#
_symmetry.space_group_name_H-M   'P 1'
#
loop_
_entity.id
_entity.type
_entity.pdbx_description
1 polymer ?
#
loop_
_entity_poly.entity_id
_entity_poly.type
_entity_poly.pdbx_seq_one_letter_code
_entity_poly.pdbx_strand_id
1 'polypeptide(L)'
;MIGKLRRYWNYLLIALVTIGLALSIQSAIAIVPNRTSVPSAQTSTPLEQGRQLYQLGRFADAATLWKQAAQGYERAGDDAYQALSLSYLASAYQKLDRPEPAQEAIEESIEILESDPEPQAFLWG
;
A
#
# COMPACT_ATOMS: atom_id res chain seq x y z
N MET A 1 -35.76 1.77 53.56
CA MET A 1 -36.17 2.10 52.17
C MET A 1 -35.55 3.42 51.63
N ILE A 2 -34.31 3.80 52.02
CA ILE A 2 -33.67 5.08 51.59
C ILE A 2 -32.72 4.94 50.38
N GLY A 3 -32.24 3.72 50.06
CA GLY A 3 -31.23 3.51 49.01
C GLY A 3 -31.70 3.69 47.56
N LYS A 4 -33.01 3.61 47.29
CA LYS A 4 -33.56 3.81 45.93
C LYS A 4 -33.60 5.29 45.54
N LEU A 5 -33.72 6.20 46.52
CA LEU A 5 -33.86 7.64 46.29
C LEU A 5 -32.56 8.32 45.82
N ARG A 6 -31.41 7.84 46.31
CA ARG A 6 -30.08 8.30 45.86
C ARG A 6 -29.76 7.88 44.43
N ARG A 7 -30.36 6.77 43.95
CA ARG A 7 -30.20 6.27 42.58
C ARG A 7 -30.96 7.14 41.58
N TYR A 8 -32.17 7.58 41.91
CA TYR A 8 -32.95 8.50 41.07
C TYR A 8 -32.31 9.89 40.95
N TRP A 9 -31.67 10.39 42.01
CA TRP A 9 -30.91 11.65 41.96
C TRP A 9 -29.74 11.58 40.96
N ASN A 10 -29.01 10.44 40.92
CA ASN A 10 -27.92 10.25 39.96
C ASN A 10 -28.41 10.14 38.51
N TYR A 11 -29.58 9.54 38.24
CA TYR A 11 -30.17 9.54 36.90
C TYR A 11 -30.62 10.93 36.46
N LEU A 12 -31.09 11.75 37.40
CA LEU A 12 -31.47 13.15 37.16
C LEU A 12 -30.23 14.00 36.80
N LEU A 13 -29.08 13.75 37.42
CA LEU A 13 -27.80 14.38 37.07
C LEU A 13 -27.26 13.92 35.70
N ILE A 14 -27.40 12.64 35.35
CA ILE A 14 -26.94 12.11 34.05
C ILE A 14 -27.80 12.63 32.89
N ALA A 15 -29.11 12.78 33.09
CA ALA A 15 -30.02 13.29 32.06
C ALA A 15 -29.76 14.77 31.70
N LEU A 16 -29.22 15.57 32.63
CA LEU A 16 -28.85 16.97 32.37
C LEU A 16 -27.59 17.11 31.51
N VAL A 17 -26.67 16.15 31.58
CA VAL A 17 -25.41 16.16 30.80
C VAL A 17 -25.64 15.78 29.33
N THR A 18 -26.66 14.98 29.02
CA THR A 18 -26.92 14.52 27.64
C THR A 18 -27.67 15.53 26.77
N ILE A 19 -28.24 16.60 27.34
CA ILE A 19 -29.02 17.62 26.61
C ILE A 19 -28.11 18.72 26.01
N GLY A 20 -26.81 18.73 26.33
CA GLY A 20 -25.80 19.62 25.73
C GLY A 20 -25.33 19.20 24.32
N LEU A 21 -26.06 18.32 23.64
CA LEU A 21 -25.73 17.78 22.31
C LEU A 21 -26.68 18.31 21.22
N ALA A 22 -26.79 19.63 21.10
CA ALA A 22 -27.39 20.34 19.95
C ALA A 22 -27.05 21.82 20.16
N LEU A 23 -26.49 22.62 19.25
CA LEU A 23 -26.36 22.57 17.81
C LEU A 23 -24.99 23.20 17.47
N SER A 24 -24.15 22.52 16.72
CA SER A 24 -23.05 23.15 15.97
C SER A 24 -22.62 22.22 14.84
N ILE A 25 -23.49 22.08 13.84
CA ILE A 25 -23.04 21.68 12.51
C ILE A 25 -23.59 22.72 11.55
N GLN A 26 -22.81 23.79 11.36
CA GLN A 26 -23.02 24.73 10.29
C GLN A 26 -22.97 23.94 8.98
N SER A 27 -24.11 23.66 8.36
CA SER A 27 -24.15 23.03 7.05
C SER A 27 -23.72 24.04 5.99
N ALA A 28 -22.41 24.14 5.73
CA ALA A 28 -21.93 24.77 4.51
C ALA A 28 -22.19 23.78 3.36
N ILE A 29 -23.23 24.04 2.58
CA ILE A 29 -23.48 23.31 1.34
C ILE A 29 -22.48 23.85 0.30
N ALA A 30 -21.25 23.38 0.36
CA ALA A 30 -20.35 23.52 -0.77
C ALA A 30 -20.91 22.60 -1.86
N ILE A 31 -21.52 23.18 -2.89
CA ILE A 31 -21.79 22.49 -4.14
C ILE A 31 -20.41 22.22 -4.76
N VAL A 32 -19.76 21.16 -4.29
CA VAL A 32 -18.61 20.60 -4.98
C VAL A 32 -19.21 20.03 -6.25
N PRO A 33 -18.93 20.59 -7.45
CA PRO A 33 -19.36 19.95 -8.68
C PRO A 33 -18.85 18.53 -8.58
N ASN A 34 -19.77 17.56 -8.68
CA ASN A 34 -19.49 16.15 -8.66
C ASN A 34 -18.33 15.95 -9.64
N ARG A 35 -17.10 15.91 -9.13
CA ARG A 35 -15.96 15.54 -9.93
C ARG A 35 -16.30 14.11 -10.21
N THR A 36 -16.83 13.90 -11.42
CA THR A 36 -17.02 12.62 -12.06
C THR A 36 -15.91 11.76 -11.49
N SER A 37 -16.27 10.79 -10.66
CA SER A 37 -15.34 9.74 -10.31
C SER A 37 -15.05 9.13 -11.67
N VAL A 38 -14.01 9.66 -12.33
CA VAL A 38 -13.32 8.96 -13.39
C VAL A 38 -13.14 7.60 -12.74
N PRO A 39 -13.71 6.51 -13.29
CA PRO A 39 -13.23 5.21 -12.90
C PRO A 39 -11.77 5.33 -13.28
N SER A 40 -10.92 5.61 -12.29
CA SER A 40 -9.51 5.39 -12.44
C SER A 40 -9.47 3.89 -12.50
N ALA A 41 -9.67 3.36 -13.71
CA ALA A 41 -9.00 2.17 -14.15
C ALA A 41 -7.51 2.51 -14.00
N GLN A 42 -7.05 2.55 -12.75
CA GLN A 42 -5.66 2.47 -12.44
C GLN A 42 -5.37 1.04 -12.86
N THR A 43 -4.89 0.90 -14.09
CA THR A 43 -4.24 -0.32 -14.53
C THR A 43 -3.06 -0.47 -13.58
N SER A 44 -3.29 -1.09 -12.43
CA SER A 44 -2.27 -1.28 -11.42
C SER A 44 -1.28 -2.27 -12.00
N THR A 45 -0.02 -1.87 -12.11
CA THR A 45 0.96 -2.78 -12.67
C THR A 45 1.14 -3.97 -11.71
N PRO A 46 1.63 -5.12 -12.19
CA PRO A 46 1.95 -6.24 -11.33
C PRO A 46 2.87 -5.86 -10.16
N LEU A 47 3.74 -4.86 -10.35
CA LEU A 47 4.61 -4.34 -9.30
C LEU A 47 3.84 -3.64 -8.17
N GLU A 48 2.90 -2.75 -8.49
CA GLU A 48 2.06 -2.08 -7.49
C GLU A 48 1.18 -3.08 -6.75
N GLN A 49 0.59 -4.04 -7.48
CA GLN A 49 -0.23 -5.09 -6.87
C GLN A 49 0.61 -5.94 -5.90
N GLY A 50 1.82 -6.32 -6.29
CA GLY A 50 2.73 -7.07 -5.41
C GLY A 50 3.12 -6.26 -4.17
N ARG A 51 3.32 -4.94 -4.33
CA ARG A 51 3.62 -4.03 -3.21
C ARG A 51 2.47 -3.94 -2.23
N GLN A 52 1.23 -3.88 -2.73
CA GLN A 52 0.03 -3.92 -1.90
C GLN A 52 -0.07 -5.24 -1.13
N LEU A 53 0.15 -6.38 -1.80
CA LEU A 53 0.18 -7.70 -1.15
C LEU A 53 1.25 -7.76 -0.05
N TYR A 54 2.45 -7.26 -0.33
CA TYR A 54 3.55 -7.20 0.63
C TYR A 54 3.21 -6.34 1.85
N GLN A 55 2.61 -5.17 1.65
CA GLN A 55 2.17 -4.29 2.75
C GLN A 55 1.09 -4.94 3.62
N LEU A 56 0.25 -5.80 3.03
CA LEU A 56 -0.74 -6.59 3.75
C LEU A 56 -0.16 -7.83 4.44
N GLY A 57 1.17 -8.05 4.37
CA GLY A 57 1.84 -9.22 4.94
C GLY A 57 1.67 -10.51 4.11
N ARG A 58 1.07 -10.43 2.93
CA ARG A 58 0.89 -11.56 2.00
C ARG A 58 2.16 -11.77 1.17
N PHE A 59 3.28 -12.05 1.84
CA PHE A 59 4.60 -12.10 1.23
C PHE A 59 4.72 -13.20 0.16
N ALA A 60 4.12 -14.37 0.35
CA ALA A 60 4.14 -15.46 -0.63
C ALA A 60 3.39 -15.09 -1.92
N ASP A 61 2.26 -14.39 -1.81
CA ASP A 61 1.50 -13.92 -2.96
C ASP A 61 2.25 -12.81 -3.69
N ALA A 62 2.86 -11.88 -2.93
CA ALA A 62 3.72 -10.83 -3.49
C ALA A 62 4.92 -11.43 -4.25
N ALA A 63 5.61 -12.41 -3.66
CA ALA A 63 6.71 -13.13 -4.31
C ALA A 63 6.26 -13.80 -5.62
N THR A 64 5.12 -14.48 -5.61
CA THR A 64 4.58 -15.14 -6.80
C THR A 64 4.31 -14.11 -7.90
N LEU A 65 3.69 -12.99 -7.55
CA LEU A 65 3.34 -11.95 -8.50
C LEU A 65 4.57 -11.23 -9.07
N TRP A 66 5.55 -10.88 -8.23
CA TRP A 66 6.79 -10.25 -8.67
C TRP A 66 7.67 -11.19 -9.50
N LYS A 67 7.67 -12.50 -9.22
CA LYS A 67 8.32 -13.48 -10.09
C LYS A 67 7.67 -13.53 -11.49
N GLN A 68 6.35 -13.50 -11.55
CA GLN A 68 5.63 -13.45 -12.84
C GLN A 68 5.88 -12.12 -13.57
N ALA A 69 5.95 -11.01 -12.83
CA ALA A 69 6.27 -9.70 -13.37
C ALA A 69 7.68 -9.68 -13.98
N ALA A 70 8.69 -10.18 -13.26
CA ALA A 70 10.07 -10.27 -13.75
C ALA A 70 10.14 -11.02 -15.09
N GLN A 71 9.51 -12.20 -15.18
CA GLN A 71 9.44 -12.96 -16.44
C GLN A 71 8.65 -12.23 -17.54
N GLY A 72 7.67 -11.41 -17.17
CA GLY A 72 6.93 -10.59 -18.12
C GLY A 72 7.81 -9.50 -18.73
N TYR A 73 8.56 -8.80 -17.88
CA TYR A 73 9.47 -7.73 -18.28
C TYR A 73 10.69 -8.25 -19.05
N GLU A 74 11.22 -9.41 -18.68
CA GLU A 74 12.26 -10.12 -19.44
C GLU A 74 11.82 -10.35 -20.90
N ARG A 75 10.62 -10.90 -21.10
CA ARG A 75 10.07 -11.14 -22.45
C ARG A 75 9.77 -9.84 -23.21
N ALA A 76 9.58 -8.75 -22.50
CA ALA A 76 9.35 -7.43 -23.08
C ALA A 76 10.66 -6.68 -23.37
N GLY A 77 11.82 -7.18 -22.92
CA GLY A 77 13.11 -6.48 -22.98
C GLY A 77 13.15 -5.22 -22.12
N ASP A 78 12.43 -5.25 -20.99
CA ASP A 78 12.35 -4.13 -20.05
C ASP A 78 13.19 -4.43 -18.80
N ASP A 79 14.51 -4.28 -18.98
CA ASP A 79 15.53 -4.69 -18.02
C ASP A 79 15.39 -3.94 -16.68
N ALA A 80 15.02 -2.66 -16.72
CA ALA A 80 14.79 -1.85 -15.53
C ALA A 80 13.63 -2.39 -14.68
N TYR A 81 12.49 -2.71 -15.31
CA TYR A 81 11.34 -3.25 -14.59
C TYR A 81 11.50 -4.74 -14.23
N GLN A 82 12.29 -5.51 -14.99
CA GLN A 82 12.70 -6.86 -14.60
C GLN A 82 13.55 -6.83 -13.32
N ALA A 83 14.62 -6.04 -13.30
CA ALA A 83 15.48 -5.88 -12.12
C ALA A 83 14.70 -5.38 -10.91
N LEU A 84 13.81 -4.38 -11.09
CA LEU A 84 12.96 -3.90 -10.01
C LEU A 84 12.05 -4.99 -9.43
N SER A 85 11.48 -5.83 -10.30
CA SER A 85 10.66 -6.97 -9.89
C SER A 85 11.46 -8.00 -9.08
N LEU A 86 12.68 -8.30 -9.51
CA LEU A 86 13.61 -9.21 -8.83
C LEU A 86 14.06 -8.67 -7.47
N SER A 87 14.33 -7.37 -7.37
CA SER A 87 14.64 -6.70 -6.10
C SER A 87 13.49 -6.79 -5.07
N TYR A 88 12.24 -6.65 -5.52
CA TYR A 88 11.09 -6.84 -4.65
C TYR A 88 10.84 -8.32 -4.31
N LEU A 89 11.09 -9.23 -5.25
CA LEU A 89 11.05 -10.67 -5.00
C LEU A 89 12.04 -11.05 -3.89
N ALA A 90 13.28 -10.54 -3.93
CA ALA A 90 14.27 -10.73 -2.88
C ALA A 90 13.76 -10.26 -1.51
N SER A 91 13.13 -9.08 -1.47
CA SER A 91 12.53 -8.53 -0.25
C SER A 91 11.40 -9.41 0.30
N ALA A 92 10.56 -9.98 -0.58
CA ALA A 92 9.53 -10.95 -0.16
C ALA A 92 10.14 -12.23 0.41
N TYR A 93 11.17 -12.77 -0.22
CA TYR A 93 11.86 -13.96 0.28
C TYR A 93 12.52 -13.73 1.64
N GLN A 94 13.10 -12.56 1.89
CA GLN A 94 13.60 -12.19 3.22
C GLN A 94 12.49 -12.24 4.29
N LYS A 95 11.28 -11.75 3.97
CA LYS A 95 10.13 -11.83 4.89
C LYS A 95 9.59 -13.23 5.09
N LEU A 96 9.89 -14.14 4.17
CA LEU A 96 9.51 -15.56 4.23
C LEU A 96 10.58 -16.44 4.87
N ASP A 97 11.66 -15.86 5.41
CA ASP A 97 12.80 -16.58 5.98
C ASP A 97 13.49 -17.51 4.97
N ARG A 98 13.62 -17.03 3.73
CA ARG A 98 14.25 -17.73 2.59
C ARG A 98 15.46 -16.94 2.09
N PRO A 99 16.61 -17.00 2.76
CA PRO A 99 17.76 -16.17 2.43
C PRO A 99 18.44 -16.56 1.11
N GLU A 100 18.53 -17.84 0.77
CA GLU A 100 19.18 -18.28 -0.48
C GLU A 100 18.41 -17.82 -1.72
N PRO A 101 17.07 -18.03 -1.82
CA PRO A 101 16.29 -17.48 -2.94
C PRO A 101 16.27 -15.95 -2.97
N ALA A 102 16.40 -15.28 -1.82
CA ALA A 102 16.50 -13.83 -1.78
C ALA A 102 17.81 -13.34 -2.38
N GLN A 103 18.91 -14.04 -2.07
CA GLN A 103 20.24 -13.75 -2.60
C GLN A 103 20.30 -13.96 -4.11
N GLU A 104 19.79 -15.09 -4.60
CA GLU A 104 19.71 -15.36 -6.04
C GLU A 104 18.96 -14.24 -6.79
N ALA A 105 17.79 -13.84 -6.28
CA ALA A 105 16.98 -12.81 -6.93
C ALA A 105 17.66 -11.42 -6.94
N ILE A 106 18.38 -11.03 -5.89
CA ILE A 106 19.07 -9.74 -5.88
C ILE A 106 20.34 -9.76 -6.73
N GLU A 107 21.06 -10.88 -6.78
CA GLU A 107 22.23 -11.05 -7.66
C GLU A 107 21.82 -10.94 -9.13
N GLU A 108 20.74 -11.62 -9.53
CA GLU A 108 20.18 -11.50 -10.90
C GLU A 108 19.74 -10.06 -11.20
N SER A 109 19.09 -9.39 -10.23
CA SER A 109 18.71 -7.98 -10.37
C SER A 109 19.93 -7.07 -10.60
N ILE A 110 21.06 -7.34 -9.95
CA ILE A 110 22.28 -6.54 -10.08
C ILE A 110 22.94 -6.83 -11.43
N GLU A 111 23.04 -8.10 -11.82
CA GLU A 111 23.62 -8.50 -13.12
C GLU A 111 22.92 -7.80 -14.29
N ILE A 112 21.58 -7.75 -14.28
CA ILE A 112 20.80 -7.04 -15.31
C ILE A 112 21.18 -5.55 -15.37
N LEU A 113 21.20 -4.87 -14.22
CA LEU A 113 21.52 -3.44 -14.14
C LEU A 113 22.97 -3.11 -14.49
N GLU A 114 23.91 -4.02 -14.24
CA GLU A 114 25.30 -3.87 -14.65
C GLU A 114 25.50 -4.16 -16.14
N SER A 115 24.69 -5.04 -16.72
CA SER A 115 24.72 -5.39 -18.14
C SER A 115 24.09 -4.33 -19.06
N ASP A 116 23.17 -3.51 -18.52
CA ASP A 116 22.57 -2.36 -19.18
C ASP A 116 23.10 -1.05 -18.56
N PRO A 117 24.35 -0.65 -18.87
CA PRO A 117 24.89 0.63 -18.43
C PRO A 117 24.15 1.71 -19.22
N GLU A 118 22.99 2.15 -18.73
CA GLU A 118 22.30 3.30 -19.30
C GLU A 118 23.34 4.44 -19.40
N PRO A 119 23.74 4.90 -20.60
CA PRO A 119 24.80 5.89 -20.74
C PRO A 119 24.26 7.26 -20.36
N GLN A 120 24.00 7.48 -19.06
CA GLN A 120 23.78 8.80 -18.50
C GLN A 120 25.08 9.62 -18.44
N ALA A 121 26.14 9.20 -19.14
CA ALA A 121 27.16 10.10 -19.66
C ALA A 121 26.54 10.96 -20.78
N PHE A 122 25.56 11.78 -20.38
CA PHE A 122 25.08 12.90 -21.15
C PHE A 122 26.29 13.75 -21.52
N LEU A 123 26.56 13.74 -22.82
CA LEU A 123 27.56 14.52 -23.51
C LEU A 123 27.31 16.02 -23.25
N TRP A 124 27.88 16.56 -22.18
CA TRP A 124 28.11 18.00 -22.08
C TRP A 124 29.44 18.30 -22.77
N GLY A 125 29.35 18.40 -24.10
CA GLY A 125 30.33 19.13 -24.91
C GLY A 125 30.03 20.62 -24.90
#